data_AF-A0A9E5RJU8-F1
#
_entry.id   AF-A0A9E5RJU8-F1
#
_cell.length_a   1.000
_cell.length_b   1.000
_cell.length_c   1.000
_cell.angle_alpha   90.00
_cell.angle_beta   90.00
_cell.angle_gamma   90.00
#
_symmetry.space_group_name_H-M   'P 1'
#
loop_
_entity.id
_entity.type
_entity.pdbx_description
1 polymer ?
#
loop_
_entity_poly.entity_id
_entity_poly.type
_entity_poly.pdbx_seq_one_letter_code
_entity_poly.pdbx_strand_id
1 'polypeptide(L)'
;MKRICIVCAIALTALTFGTLSADAQTRSEVNRLAQTSTPPVITFDLNRAKNLARQAAERANGGLTQYRAEPSMHGPSTEAPYVDNGDGSWTFTFRGGAPGSSNYTTESVVTVNSNGWVVTVDYNGSIRN
;
A
#
# COMPACT_ATOMS: atom_id res chain seq x y z
N MET A 1 -21.49 -34.27 37.02
CA MET A 1 -20.67 -34.82 38.13
C MET A 1 -19.26 -34.95 37.58
N LYS A 2 -18.23 -34.20 37.98
CA LYS A 2 -17.58 -34.17 39.30
C LYS A 2 -16.78 -32.87 39.42
N ARG A 3 -16.87 -32.22 40.58
CA ARG A 3 -16.06 -31.06 41.00
C ARG A 3 -14.72 -31.58 41.49
N ILE A 4 -13.62 -30.97 41.07
CA ILE A 4 -12.29 -31.20 41.66
C ILE A 4 -11.71 -29.83 41.98
N CYS A 5 -11.78 -29.48 43.27
CA CYS A 5 -11.05 -28.38 43.87
C CYS A 5 -9.66 -28.90 44.25
N ILE A 6 -8.61 -28.25 43.74
CA ILE A 6 -7.25 -28.41 44.30
C ILE A 6 -6.76 -27.00 44.64
N VAL A 7 -6.70 -26.75 45.95
CA VAL A 7 -5.96 -25.66 46.57
C VAL A 7 -4.50 -26.11 46.64
N CYS A 8 -3.58 -25.31 46.13
CA CYS A 8 -2.18 -25.39 46.52
C CYS A 8 -1.59 -23.98 46.53
N ALA A 9 -1.35 -23.49 47.75
CA ALA A 9 -0.40 -22.41 48.00
C ALA A 9 0.98 -22.82 47.49
N ILE A 10 1.81 -21.86 47.07
CA ILE A 10 3.25 -21.77 47.39
C ILE A 10 3.86 -20.51 46.72
N ALA A 11 4.51 -19.72 47.58
CA ALA A 11 5.67 -18.84 47.42
C ALA A 11 5.66 -17.65 46.44
N LEU A 12 5.76 -16.47 47.06
CA LEU A 12 6.47 -15.29 46.57
C LEU A 12 7.87 -15.67 46.04
N THR A 13 8.17 -15.30 44.81
CA THR A 13 9.54 -15.07 44.35
C THR A 13 9.58 -13.74 43.61
N ALA A 14 10.20 -12.74 44.24
CA ALA A 14 10.54 -11.47 43.61
C ALA A 14 11.64 -11.72 42.57
N LEU A 15 11.33 -11.46 41.30
CA LEU A 15 12.33 -11.38 40.23
C LEU A 15 12.62 -9.91 39.99
N THR A 16 13.78 -9.47 40.47
CA THR A 16 14.39 -8.18 40.12
C THR A 16 14.88 -8.25 38.68
N PHE A 17 14.21 -7.55 37.76
CA PHE A 17 14.73 -7.35 36.41
C PHE A 17 15.68 -6.16 36.41
N GLY A 18 16.97 -6.46 36.22
CA GLY A 18 18.00 -5.48 35.94
C GLY A 18 18.04 -5.06 34.47
N THR A 19 18.73 -3.94 34.25
CA THR A 19 19.16 -3.36 32.97
C THR A 19 18.09 -2.64 32.13
N LEU A 20 17.93 -1.34 32.37
CA LEU A 20 17.56 -0.40 31.31
C LEU A 20 18.86 0.14 30.73
N SER A 21 19.26 -0.40 29.59
CA SER A 21 20.29 0.23 28.75
C SER A 21 19.70 1.48 28.11
N ALA A 22 20.53 2.53 28.09
CA ALA A 22 20.23 3.82 27.50
C ALA A 22 20.25 3.74 25.97
N ASP A 23 19.12 4.03 25.34
CA ASP A 23 19.08 4.50 23.96
C ASP A 23 18.64 5.97 23.98
N ALA A 24 19.63 6.86 24.00
CA ALA A 24 19.42 8.27 23.73
C ALA A 24 18.91 8.39 22.28
N GLN A 25 17.60 8.57 22.09
CA GLN A 25 17.00 8.85 20.79
C GLN A 25 17.37 10.26 20.33
N THR A 26 18.60 10.44 19.85
CA THR A 26 19.02 11.65 19.13
C THR A 26 18.69 11.49 17.65
N ARG A 27 17.41 11.48 17.27
CA ARG A 27 17.03 11.65 15.85
C ARG A 27 15.56 11.93 15.68
N SER A 28 15.16 13.21 15.61
CA SER A 28 14.01 13.69 14.82
C SER A 28 13.76 15.17 15.05
N GLU A 29 14.45 16.08 14.34
CA GLU A 29 13.90 17.45 14.22
C GLU A 29 14.29 18.22 12.96
N VAL A 30 15.40 17.90 12.29
CA VAL A 30 15.90 18.77 11.21
C VAL A 30 15.24 18.55 9.83
N ASN A 31 14.50 17.44 9.60
CA ASN A 31 13.96 17.15 8.26
C ASN A 31 12.43 17.30 8.09
N ARG A 32 11.71 17.92 9.05
CA ARG A 32 10.26 18.18 8.89
C ARG A 32 9.94 19.45 8.10
N LEU A 33 10.91 20.33 7.84
CA LEU A 33 10.66 21.64 7.25
C LEU A 33 10.70 21.68 5.71
N ALA A 34 10.81 20.52 5.05
CA ALA A 34 10.78 20.42 3.58
C ALA A 34 9.70 19.46 3.06
N GLN A 35 8.63 19.22 3.83
CA GLN A 35 7.42 18.62 3.28
C GLN A 35 6.67 19.70 2.51
N THR A 36 6.96 19.78 1.21
CA THR A 36 6.16 20.47 0.20
C THR A 36 4.69 20.17 0.46
N SER A 37 3.94 21.24 0.70
CA SER A 37 2.56 21.29 1.17
C SER A 37 1.57 20.72 0.14
N THR A 38 1.55 19.39 -0.02
CA THR A 38 0.33 18.69 -0.42
C THR A 38 -0.36 18.26 0.87
N PRO A 39 -1.61 18.66 1.14
CA PRO A 39 -2.26 18.33 2.39
C PRO A 39 -2.28 16.80 2.58
N PRO A 40 -1.96 16.29 3.78
CA PRO A 40 -1.74 14.86 4.04
C PRO A 40 -2.92 13.95 3.67
N VAL A 41 -4.13 14.51 3.55
CA VAL A 41 -5.35 13.82 3.13
C VAL A 41 -5.27 13.35 1.66
N ILE A 42 -4.81 14.22 0.75
CA ILE A 42 -4.75 13.91 -0.69
C ILE A 42 -3.77 12.77 -0.96
N THR A 43 -2.65 12.73 -0.23
CA THR A 43 -1.63 11.68 -0.37
C THR A 43 -2.15 10.29 0.04
N PHE A 44 -2.98 10.21 1.09
CA PHE A 44 -3.54 8.93 1.54
C PHE A 44 -4.53 8.37 0.53
N ASP A 45 -5.47 9.21 0.08
CA ASP A 45 -6.50 8.79 -0.87
C ASP A 45 -5.91 8.41 -2.23
N LEU A 46 -4.94 9.18 -2.72
CA LEU A 46 -4.21 8.85 -3.94
C LEU A 46 -3.45 7.52 -3.82
N ASN A 47 -2.83 7.25 -2.67
CA ASN A 47 -2.15 5.96 -2.46
C ASN A 47 -3.13 4.79 -2.45
N ARG A 48 -4.30 4.96 -1.84
CA ARG A 48 -5.37 3.96 -1.89
C ARG A 48 -5.87 3.76 -3.33
N ALA A 49 -6.10 4.84 -4.07
CA ALA A 49 -6.53 4.79 -5.46
C ALA A 49 -5.52 4.06 -6.34
N LYS A 50 -4.22 4.37 -6.22
CA LYS A 50 -3.15 3.66 -6.93
C LYS A 50 -3.17 2.16 -6.63
N ASN A 51 -3.30 1.79 -5.36
CA ASN A 51 -3.35 0.38 -4.95
C ASN A 51 -4.58 -0.34 -5.51
N LEU A 52 -5.73 0.33 -5.57
CA LEU A 52 -6.94 -0.22 -6.19
C LEU A 52 -6.75 -0.40 -7.70
N ALA A 53 -6.18 0.60 -8.39
CA ALA A 53 -5.88 0.53 -9.81
C ALA A 53 -4.93 -0.64 -10.15
N ARG A 54 -3.84 -0.76 -9.38
CA ARG A 54 -2.88 -1.86 -9.49
C ARG A 54 -3.56 -3.22 -9.32
N GLN A 55 -4.35 -3.38 -8.26
CA GLN A 55 -5.06 -4.64 -7.99
C GLN A 55 -6.07 -4.99 -9.09
N ALA A 56 -6.77 -3.99 -9.64
CA ALA A 56 -7.72 -4.20 -10.72
C ALA A 56 -7.02 -4.71 -11.99
N ALA A 57 -5.90 -4.11 -12.38
CA ALA A 57 -5.11 -4.59 -13.51
C ALA A 57 -4.52 -5.98 -13.26
N GLU A 58 -3.96 -6.24 -12.08
CA GLU A 58 -3.45 -7.56 -11.72
C GLU A 58 -4.54 -8.63 -11.79
N ARG A 59 -5.75 -8.33 -11.30
CA ARG A 59 -6.90 -9.24 -11.39
C ARG A 59 -7.35 -9.47 -12.83
N ALA A 60 -7.43 -8.40 -13.64
CA ALA A 60 -7.85 -8.47 -15.03
C ALA A 60 -6.89 -9.30 -15.89
N ASN A 61 -5.61 -9.35 -15.53
CA ASN A 61 -4.56 -10.07 -16.27
C ASN A 61 -4.19 -11.45 -15.67
N GLY A 62 -5.12 -12.10 -14.96
CA GLY A 62 -4.92 -13.47 -14.48
C GLY A 62 -4.20 -13.61 -13.13
N GLY A 63 -4.03 -12.49 -12.41
CA GLY A 63 -3.48 -12.47 -11.06
C GLY A 63 -1.96 -12.41 -11.00
N LEU A 64 -1.43 -12.38 -9.77
CA LEU A 64 -0.02 -12.13 -9.49
C LEU A 64 0.97 -13.18 -10.02
N THR A 65 0.47 -14.36 -10.42
CA THR A 65 1.28 -15.42 -11.04
C THR A 65 1.48 -15.20 -12.53
N GLN A 66 0.60 -14.43 -13.17
CA GLN A 66 0.62 -14.15 -14.62
C GLN A 66 1.04 -12.72 -14.93
N TYR A 67 0.75 -11.78 -14.02
CA TYR A 67 0.93 -10.36 -14.28
C TYR A 67 1.46 -9.60 -13.07
N ARG A 68 2.37 -8.67 -13.34
CA ARG A 68 2.81 -7.61 -12.42
C ARG A 68 2.77 -6.27 -13.14
N ALA A 69 2.16 -5.28 -12.48
CA ALA A 69 2.25 -3.88 -12.89
C ALA A 69 3.70 -3.37 -12.75
N GLU A 70 4.06 -2.41 -13.60
CA GLU A 70 5.37 -1.74 -13.60
C GLU A 70 5.76 -1.14 -12.23
N PRO A 71 7.07 -0.95 -11.95
CA PRO A 71 7.58 -0.50 -10.65
C PRO A 71 6.96 0.79 -10.10
N SER A 72 6.59 1.74 -10.98
CA SER A 72 5.97 3.02 -10.60
C SER A 72 4.69 2.82 -9.76
N MET A 73 3.99 1.70 -9.96
CA MET A 73 2.76 1.38 -9.22
C MET A 73 3.00 0.82 -7.80
N HIS A 74 4.25 0.51 -7.44
CA HIS A 74 4.64 -0.02 -6.13
C HIS A 74 5.37 1.01 -5.25
N GLY A 75 5.86 2.11 -5.83
CA GLY A 75 6.60 3.18 -5.14
C GLY A 75 5.70 4.20 -4.44
N PRO A 76 6.17 5.43 -4.19
CA PRO A 76 5.34 6.55 -3.75
C PRO A 76 4.15 6.80 -4.70
N SER A 77 3.01 7.22 -4.17
CA SER A 77 1.81 7.46 -5.01
C SER A 77 1.96 8.63 -5.99
N THR A 78 2.80 9.61 -5.64
CA THR A 78 3.14 10.76 -6.48
C THR A 78 4.02 10.42 -7.68
N GLU A 79 4.67 9.24 -7.68
CA GLU A 79 5.51 8.76 -8.78
C GLU A 79 4.76 7.84 -9.75
N ALA A 80 3.52 7.47 -9.41
CA ALA A 80 2.68 6.68 -10.30
C ALA A 80 2.21 7.54 -11.48
N PRO A 81 2.02 6.94 -12.68
CA PRO A 81 1.44 7.64 -13.82
C PRO A 81 -0.07 7.80 -13.62
N TYR A 82 -0.50 8.95 -13.08
CA TYR A 82 -1.91 9.27 -12.88
C TYR A 82 -2.27 10.66 -13.41
N VAL A 83 -3.56 10.83 -13.70
CA VAL A 83 -4.21 12.11 -13.95
C VAL A 83 -5.27 12.31 -12.86
N ASP A 84 -5.27 13.46 -12.21
CA ASP A 84 -6.39 13.92 -11.38
C ASP A 84 -7.44 14.56 -12.28
N ASN A 85 -8.65 14.00 -12.28
CA ASN A 85 -9.73 14.45 -13.15
C ASN A 85 -10.47 15.68 -12.59
N GLY A 86 -10.14 16.13 -11.36
CA GLY A 86 -10.74 17.30 -10.71
C GLY A 86 -12.14 17.08 -10.13
N ASP A 87 -12.71 15.88 -10.30
CA ASP A 87 -14.02 15.46 -9.80
C ASP A 87 -13.93 14.46 -8.64
N GLY A 88 -12.74 14.30 -8.06
CA GLY A 88 -12.45 13.31 -7.03
C GLY A 88 -12.14 11.92 -7.58
N SER A 89 -11.88 11.80 -8.89
CA SER A 89 -11.37 10.58 -9.49
C SER A 89 -9.95 10.73 -10.03
N TRP A 90 -9.20 9.62 -10.02
CA TRP A 90 -7.86 9.53 -10.59
C TRP A 90 -7.82 8.45 -11.66
N THR A 91 -7.24 8.76 -12.81
CA THR A 91 -7.02 7.81 -13.90
C THR A 91 -5.55 7.42 -13.94
N PHE A 92 -5.27 6.13 -13.76
CA PHE A 92 -3.92 5.57 -13.82
C PHE A 92 -3.69 4.91 -15.17
N THR A 93 -2.59 5.24 -15.84
CA THR A 93 -2.19 4.64 -17.12
C THR A 93 -0.81 4.04 -16.97
N PHE A 94 -0.72 2.72 -16.91
CA PHE A 94 0.53 2.02 -16.62
C PHE A 94 0.64 0.72 -17.41
N ARG A 95 1.85 0.18 -17.48
CA ARG A 95 2.13 -1.07 -18.19
C ARG A 95 2.42 -2.21 -17.22
N GLY A 96 2.43 -3.42 -17.76
CA GLY A 96 2.87 -4.60 -17.03
C GLY A 96 3.03 -5.82 -17.91
N GLY A 97 3.42 -6.92 -17.27
CA GLY A 97 3.69 -8.18 -17.95
C GLY A 97 4.00 -9.30 -16.97
N ALA A 98 4.61 -10.37 -17.46
CA ALA A 98 4.95 -11.53 -16.65
C ALA A 98 5.82 -11.14 -15.42
N PRO A 99 5.62 -11.79 -14.25
CA PRO A 99 6.42 -11.49 -13.06
C PRO A 99 7.92 -11.60 -13.34
N GLY A 100 8.68 -10.56 -12.99
CA GLY A 100 10.13 -10.49 -13.22
C GLY A 100 10.55 -10.11 -14.65
N SER A 101 9.60 -9.96 -15.59
CA SER A 101 9.88 -9.47 -16.94
C SER A 101 10.07 -7.95 -16.94
N SER A 102 11.07 -7.47 -17.69
CA SER A 102 11.21 -6.07 -18.07
C SER A 102 10.48 -5.73 -19.37
N ASN A 103 10.02 -6.74 -20.12
CA ASN A 103 9.22 -6.57 -21.32
C ASN A 103 7.74 -6.52 -20.93
N TYR A 104 7.18 -5.31 -20.92
CA TYR A 104 5.74 -5.12 -20.73
C TYR A 104 4.99 -5.44 -22.02
N THR A 105 3.85 -6.09 -21.87
CA THR A 105 3.02 -6.56 -22.99
C THR A 105 1.61 -5.96 -22.95
N THR A 106 1.21 -5.47 -21.79
CA THR A 106 -0.14 -4.97 -21.53
C THR A 106 -0.07 -3.54 -21.02
N GLU A 107 -0.94 -2.69 -21.54
CA GLU A 107 -1.28 -1.38 -20.98
C GLU A 107 -2.64 -1.48 -20.27
N SER A 108 -2.69 -0.90 -19.07
CA SER A 108 -3.92 -0.77 -18.28
C SER A 108 -4.23 0.71 -18.07
N VAL A 109 -5.46 1.09 -18.34
CA VAL A 109 -6.04 2.39 -17.97
C VAL A 109 -7.15 2.12 -16.97
N VAL A 110 -7.01 2.66 -15.76
CA VAL A 110 -7.93 2.40 -14.65
C VAL A 110 -8.29 3.70 -13.95
N THR A 111 -9.55 4.10 -14.03
CA THR A 111 -10.10 5.20 -13.24
C THR A 111 -10.62 4.71 -11.88
N VAL A 112 -10.25 5.41 -10.82
CA VAL A 112 -10.73 5.19 -9.45
C VAL A 112 -11.41 6.44 -8.95
N ASN A 113 -12.69 6.33 -8.61
CA ASN A 113 -13.44 7.41 -7.98
C ASN A 113 -13.34 7.30 -6.45
N SER A 114 -12.83 8.33 -5.79
CA SER A 114 -12.69 8.36 -4.32
C SER A 114 -14.02 8.40 -3.58
N ASN A 115 -15.08 8.92 -4.23
CA ASN A 115 -16.43 8.86 -3.73
C ASN A 115 -16.98 7.44 -3.92
N GLY A 116 -17.06 6.68 -2.82
CA GLY A 116 -17.52 5.29 -2.84
C GLY A 116 -16.47 4.29 -3.32
N TRP A 117 -15.26 4.71 -3.68
CA TRP A 117 -14.14 3.84 -4.06
C TRP A 117 -14.46 2.91 -5.24
N VAL A 118 -15.16 3.44 -6.24
CA VAL A 118 -15.52 2.73 -7.47
C VAL A 118 -14.30 2.63 -8.37
N VAL A 119 -14.04 1.43 -8.91
CA VAL A 119 -12.91 1.15 -9.80
C VAL A 119 -13.43 0.74 -11.16
N THR A 120 -12.99 1.43 -12.20
CA THR A 120 -13.35 1.17 -13.59
C THR A 120 -12.09 0.86 -14.39
N VAL A 121 -12.08 -0.27 -15.09
CA VAL A 121 -10.98 -0.61 -16.02
C VAL A 121 -11.37 -0.12 -17.41
N ASP A 122 -10.94 1.08 -17.76
CA ASP A 122 -11.26 1.74 -19.03
C ASP A 122 -10.54 1.09 -20.21
N TYR A 123 -9.35 0.54 -19.96
CA TYR A 123 -8.62 -0.28 -20.92
C TYR A 123 -7.74 -1.31 -20.24
N ASN A 124 -7.65 -2.50 -20.83
CA ASN A 124 -6.67 -3.50 -20.44
C ASN A 124 -6.35 -4.41 -21.63
N GLY A 125 -5.21 -4.18 -22.28
CA GLY A 125 -4.87 -4.90 -23.51
C GLY A 125 -3.49 -4.55 -24.03
N SER A 126 -3.22 -4.85 -25.30
CA SER A 126 -1.93 -4.58 -25.94
C SER A 126 -1.53 -3.10 -25.84
N ILE A 127 -0.24 -2.84 -25.69
CA ILE A 127 0.29 -1.47 -25.60
C ILE A 127 -0.06 -0.69 -26.89
N ARG A 128 -0.56 0.55 -26.72
CA ARG A 128 -0.86 1.48 -27.82
C ARG A 128 0.32 2.43 -28.05
N ASN A 129 0.49 2.88 -29.29
CA ASN A 129 1.50 3.86 -29.71
C ASN A 129 0.87 5.22 -30.01
#